data_AF-A0AAV9FN88-F1
#
_entry.id   AF-A0AAV9FN88-F1
#
_cell.length_a   1.000
_cell.length_b   1.000
_cell.length_c   1.000
_cell.angle_alpha   90.00
_cell.angle_beta   90.00
_cell.angle_gamma   90.00
#
_symmetry.space_group_name_H-M   'P 1'
#
loop_
_entity.id
_entity.type
_entity.pdbx_description
1 polymer ?
#
loop_
_entity_poly.entity_id
_entity_poly.type
_entity_poly.pdbx_seq_one_letter_code
_entity_poly.pdbx_strand_id
1 'polypeptide(L)'
;MGDRSTVGRGSVTGNGTSWAVDLSGVLLFPDKVRNVQYAVQIGRGGGIVGHAIKNVSGNVVVVESDTPVEATVVKLNKESWQSG
;
A
#
# COMPACT_ATOMS: atom_id res chain seq x y z
N MET A 1 -22.25 -5.91 19.92
CA MET A 1 -20.92 -6.54 19.73
C MET A 1 -20.15 -5.65 18.75
N GLY A 2 -18.89 -5.34 19.05
CA GLY A 2 -18.14 -4.28 18.37
C GLY A 2 -17.39 -4.74 17.13
N ASP A 3 -17.48 -3.94 16.06
CA ASP A 3 -16.69 -4.11 14.84
C ASP A 3 -15.19 -4.05 15.17
N ARG A 4 -14.44 -5.11 14.84
CA ARG A 4 -12.98 -5.06 14.89
C ARG A 4 -12.47 -4.66 13.52
N SER A 5 -11.95 -3.44 13.43
CA SER A 5 -11.28 -2.94 12.23
C SER A 5 -9.76 -2.95 12.43
N THR A 6 -9.02 -3.47 11.46
CA THR A 6 -7.55 -3.35 11.46
C THR A 6 -7.16 -2.28 10.45
N VAL A 7 -6.55 -1.21 10.94
CA VAL A 7 -5.92 -0.20 10.08
C VAL A 7 -4.43 -0.43 10.09
N GLY A 8 -3.90 -0.89 8.95
CA GLY A 8 -2.47 -1.05 8.73
C GLY A 8 -1.92 0.08 7.89
N ARG A 9 -0.87 0.75 8.36
CA ARG A 9 -0.13 1.78 7.62
C ARG A 9 1.32 1.35 7.44
N GLY A 10 1.83 1.51 6.23
CA GLY A 10 3.24 1.27 5.90
C GLY A 10 3.71 2.25 4.83
N SER A 11 5.00 2.48 4.78
CA SER A 11 5.62 3.29 3.74
C SER A 11 6.95 2.73 3.30
N VAL A 12 7.27 2.89 2.02
CA VAL A 12 8.57 2.54 1.45
C VAL A 12 9.04 3.69 0.56
N THR A 13 10.33 4.01 0.62
CA THR A 13 10.97 5.00 -0.24
C THR A 13 12.02 4.29 -1.07
N GLY A 14 12.08 4.59 -2.37
CA GLY A 14 13.10 4.05 -3.26
C GLY A 14 13.09 4.73 -4.61
N ASN A 15 14.19 4.58 -5.34
CA ASN A 15 14.31 5.00 -6.73
C ASN A 15 14.21 3.78 -7.64
N GLY A 16 13.25 3.81 -8.57
CA GLY A 16 13.00 2.71 -9.49
C GLY A 16 11.60 2.78 -10.06
N THR A 17 11.12 1.66 -10.56
CA THR A 17 9.78 1.54 -11.15
C THR A 17 8.81 0.72 -10.29
N SER A 18 9.27 0.14 -9.18
CA SER A 18 8.48 -0.77 -8.35
C SER A 18 8.78 -0.61 -6.87
N TRP A 19 7.73 -0.60 -6.06
CA TRP A 19 7.81 -0.47 -4.60
C TRP A 19 6.89 -1.49 -3.93
N ALA A 20 7.48 -2.34 -3.08
CA ALA A 20 6.75 -3.30 -2.27
C ALA A 20 6.57 -2.79 -0.85
N VAL A 21 5.31 -2.65 -0.40
CA VAL A 21 4.96 -2.31 0.98
C VAL A 21 4.43 -3.57 1.66
N ASP A 22 5.21 -4.12 2.58
CA ASP A 22 4.81 -5.24 3.42
C ASP A 22 4.08 -4.74 4.69
N LEU A 23 2.85 -5.22 4.91
CA LEU A 23 2.06 -4.91 6.10
C LEU A 23 1.91 -6.09 7.06
N SER A 24 2.62 -7.20 6.86
CA SER A 24 2.48 -8.42 7.66
C SER A 24 2.70 -8.19 9.16
N GLY A 25 3.59 -7.25 9.52
CA GLY A 25 3.85 -6.88 10.92
C GLY A 25 2.83 -5.89 11.54
N VAL A 26 1.88 -5.38 10.75
CA VAL A 26 0.94 -4.33 11.18
C VAL A 26 -0.50 -4.83 11.22
N LEU A 27 -0.84 -5.87 10.45
CA LEU A 27 -2.20 -6.37 10.38
C LEU A 27 -2.49 -7.42 11.48
N LEU A 28 -3.55 -7.20 12.24
CA LEU A 28 -4.08 -8.16 13.22
C LEU A 28 -4.67 -9.42 12.55
N PHE A 29 -5.12 -9.29 11.30
CA PHE A 29 -5.62 -10.40 10.49
C PHE A 29 -4.79 -10.52 9.21
N PRO A 30 -3.89 -11.51 9.13
CA PRO A 30 -3.13 -11.73 7.90
C PRO A 30 -4.07 -12.16 6.77
N ASP A 31 -3.75 -11.72 5.56
CA ASP A 31 -4.36 -12.13 4.28
C ASP A 31 -5.83 -11.75 4.11
N LYS A 32 -6.27 -10.75 4.88
CA LYS A 32 -7.60 -10.13 4.77
C LYS A 32 -7.46 -8.67 4.33
N VAL A 33 -6.72 -8.42 3.24
CA VAL A 33 -6.64 -7.08 2.65
C VAL A 33 -7.67 -6.98 1.54
N ARG A 34 -8.83 -6.36 1.81
CA ARG A 34 -9.84 -6.12 0.77
C ARG A 34 -9.77 -4.73 0.12
N ASN A 35 -9.37 -3.72 0.89
CA ASN A 35 -9.30 -2.35 0.40
C ASN A 35 -7.88 -1.80 0.56
N VAL A 36 -7.31 -1.29 -0.53
CA VAL A 36 -5.99 -0.66 -0.51
C VAL A 36 -6.16 0.78 -0.96
N GLN A 37 -5.88 1.72 -0.06
CA GLN A 37 -5.63 3.10 -0.43
C GLN A 37 -4.13 3.33 -0.42
N TYR A 38 -3.63 4.04 -1.43
CA TYR A 38 -2.22 4.39 -1.49
C TYR A 38 -2.03 5.81 -2.00
N ALA A 39 -0.90 6.40 -1.62
CA ALA A 39 -0.41 7.66 -2.14
C ALA A 39 1.04 7.49 -2.59
N VAL A 40 1.39 8.10 -3.72
CA VAL A 40 2.75 8.15 -4.24
C VAL A 40 3.24 9.58 -4.17
N GLN A 41 4.27 9.82 -3.37
CA GLN A 41 4.96 11.10 -3.34
C GLN A 41 6.20 11.03 -4.22
N ILE A 42 6.18 11.77 -5.31
CA ILE A 42 7.31 11.86 -6.25
C ILE A 42 8.37 12.83 -5.70
N GLY A 43 9.63 12.42 -5.78
CA GLY A 43 10.80 13.19 -5.37
C GLY A 43 10.99 14.47 -6.18
N ARG A 44 11.82 15.37 -5.66
CA ARG A 44 12.02 16.70 -6.25
C ARG A 44 12.64 16.59 -7.65
N GLY A 45 11.99 17.20 -8.65
CA GLY A 45 12.42 17.14 -10.05
C GLY A 45 11.83 15.98 -10.86
N GLY A 46 11.01 15.12 -10.23
CA GLY A 46 10.22 14.12 -10.96
C GLY A 46 8.99 14.75 -11.64
N GLY A 47 8.64 14.22 -12.82
CA GLY A 47 7.43 14.60 -13.56
C GLY A 47 6.17 13.89 -13.06
N ILE A 48 5.05 14.12 -13.75
CA ILE A 48 3.85 13.30 -13.59
C ILE A 48 4.13 11.93 -14.20
N VAL A 49 3.99 10.87 -13.41
CA VAL A 49 4.21 9.48 -13.83
C VAL A 49 2.91 8.68 -13.73
N GLY A 50 2.67 7.82 -14.72
CA GLY A 50 1.61 6.81 -14.63
C GLY A 50 2.01 5.76 -13.60
N HIS A 51 1.14 5.52 -12.62
CA HIS A 51 1.41 4.56 -11.55
C HIS A 51 0.15 3.80 -11.14
N ALA A 52 0.30 2.53 -10.80
CA ALA A 52 -0.82 1.64 -10.45
C ALA A 52 -0.39 0.56 -9.47
N ILE A 53 -1.37 0.01 -8.74
CA ILE A 53 -1.16 -1.23 -7.99
C ILE A 53 -1.00 -2.37 -9.00
N LYS A 54 0.14 -3.06 -8.91
CA LYS A 54 0.43 -4.25 -9.72
C LYS A 54 -0.11 -5.53 -9.07
N ASN A 55 0.08 -5.66 -7.76
CA ASN A 55 -0.30 -6.87 -7.04
C ASN A 55 -0.62 -6.58 -5.57
N VAL A 56 -1.52 -7.37 -5.00
CA VAL A 56 -1.84 -7.42 -3.57
C VAL A 56 -1.88 -8.89 -3.16
N SER A 57 -0.85 -9.37 -2.47
CA SER A 57 -0.75 -10.77 -2.04
C SER A 57 -0.01 -10.87 -0.71
N GLY A 58 -0.49 -11.72 0.21
CA GLY A 58 0.25 -11.98 1.45
C GLY A 58 0.48 -10.73 2.30
N ASN A 59 -0.49 -9.80 2.32
CA ASN A 59 -0.39 -8.46 2.94
C ASN A 59 0.59 -7.47 2.30
N VAL A 60 1.37 -7.94 1.31
CA VAL A 60 2.27 -7.12 0.50
C VAL A 60 1.48 -6.47 -0.63
N VAL A 61 1.70 -5.18 -0.82
CA VAL A 61 1.20 -4.43 -1.99
C VAL A 61 2.37 -3.96 -2.81
N VAL A 62 2.30 -4.22 -4.10
CA VAL A 62 3.29 -3.77 -5.07
C VAL A 62 2.68 -2.65 -5.91
N VAL A 63 3.28 -1.47 -5.87
CA VAL A 63 2.97 -0.34 -6.75
C VAL A 63 4.05 -0.27 -7.82
N GLU A 64 3.64 -0.09 -9.06
CA GLU A 64 4.55 0.12 -10.19
C GLU A 64 4.29 1.48 -10.84
N SER A 65 5.32 1.99 -11.53
CA SER A 65 5.27 3.17 -12.38
C SER A 65 5.82 2.88 -13.77
N ASP A 66 5.38 3.67 -14.75
CA ASP A 66 5.82 3.57 -16.15
C ASP A 66 7.27 4.07 -16.36
N THR A 67 7.79 4.86 -15.43
CA THR A 67 9.09 5.55 -15.55
C THR A 67 9.86 5.47 -14.23
N PRO A 68 11.19 5.25 -14.24
CA PRO A 68 11.99 5.26 -13.02
C PRO A 68 11.91 6.61 -12.31
N VAL A 69 11.54 6.61 -11.04
CA VAL A 69 11.42 7.82 -10.24
C VAL A 69 11.77 7.52 -8.78
N GLU A 70 12.24 8.52 -8.06
CA GLU A 70 12.30 8.44 -6.60
C GLU A 70 10.92 8.70 -6.04
N ALA A 71 10.35 7.73 -5.31
CA ALA A 71 9.05 7.91 -4.71
C ALA A 71 8.94 7.31 -3.30
N THR A 72 8.07 7.91 -2.50
CA THR A 72 7.57 7.34 -1.26
C THR A 72 6.14 6.87 -1.46
N VAL A 73 5.91 5.58 -1.29
CA VAL A 73 4.57 4.98 -1.35
C VAL A 73 4.05 4.80 0.06
N VAL A 74 2.90 5.41 0.39
CA VAL A 74 2.20 5.23 1.66
C VAL A 74 0.95 4.42 1.43
N LYS A 75 0.74 3.33 2.17
CA LYS A 75 -0.46 2.50 2.12
C LYS A 75 -1.31 2.67 3.37
N LEU A 76 -2.63 2.70 3.19
CA LEU A 76 -3.64 2.59 4.23
C LEU A 76 -4.59 1.44 3.89
N ASN A 77 -4.72 0.47 4.79
CA ASN A 77 -5.78 -0.54 4.76
C ASN A 77 -6.87 -0.14 5.77
N LYS A 78 -8.15 -0.31 5.41
CA LYS A 78 -9.30 -0.18 6.32
C LYS A 78 -10.30 -1.29 5.99
N GLU A 79 -10.55 -2.17 6.96
CA GLU A 79 -11.57 -3.21 6.83
C GLU A 79 -12.37 -3.34 8.13
N SER A 80 -13.70 -3.26 8.02
CA SER A 80 -14.66 -3.41 9.13
C SER A 80 -15.44 -4.72 8.97
N TRP A 81 -15.33 -5.63 9.95
CA TRP A 81 -16.08 -6.88 9.99
C TRP A 81 -17.34 -6.73 10.86
N GLN A 82 -18.51 -7.03 10.28
CA GLN A 82 -19.78 -7.16 11.00
C GLN A 82 -20.01 -8.63 11.32
N SER A 83 -20.01 -9.02 12.59
CA SER A 83 -20.40 -10.37 13.00
C SER A 83 -21.93 -10.48 13.04
N GLY A 84 -22.50 -11.31 12.17
CA GLY A 84 -23.88 -11.82 12.29
C GLY A 84 -23.94 -13.04 13.19
#